data_AF-A0A831LJY6-F1
#
_entry.id   AF-A0A831LJY6-F1
#
_cell.length_a   1.000
_cell.length_b   1.000
_cell.length_c   1.000
_cell.angle_alpha   90.00
_cell.angle_beta   90.00
_cell.angle_gamma   90.00
#
_symmetry.space_group_name_H-M   'P 1'
#
loop_
_entity.id
_entity.type
_entity.pdbx_description
1 polymer ?
#
loop_
_entity_poly.entity_id
_entity_poly.type
_entity_poly.pdbx_seq_one_letter_code
_entity_poly.pdbx_strand_id
1 'polypeptide(L)'
;ELLNQAFRLDRGGISHNELSRLEKHVLVERDLPVIIDFESATVGGGNNVTQVANGLMRLGLKLPLDNLRRYKKCLCEDAFREVLRFFLDQL
;
A
#
# COMPACT_ATOMS: atom_id res chain seq x y z
N GLU A 1 -9.05 -4.16 0.98
CA GLU A 1 -8.64 -4.47 -0.41
C GLU A 1 -7.49 -3.61 -0.94
N LEU A 2 -7.48 -2.28 -0.74
CA LEU A 2 -6.41 -1.41 -1.26
C LEU A 2 -4.98 -1.87 -0.91
N LEU A 3 -4.73 -2.20 0.36
CA LEU A 3 -3.43 -2.74 0.80
C LEU A 3 -3.09 -4.08 0.12
N ASN A 4 -4.08 -4.92 -0.19
CA ASN A 4 -3.85 -6.18 -0.92
C ASN A 4 -3.42 -5.92 -2.37
N GLN A 5 -4.03 -4.94 -3.04
CA GLN A 5 -3.62 -4.54 -4.39
C GLN A 5 -2.18 -4.01 -4.39
N ALA A 6 -1.85 -3.12 -3.44
CA ALA A 6 -0.49 -2.61 -3.27
C ALA A 6 0.52 -3.73 -2.99
N PHE A 7 0.16 -4.73 -2.17
CA PHE A 7 1.00 -5.90 -1.92
C PHE A 7 1.21 -6.75 -3.18
N ARG A 8 0.17 -6.96 -3.98
CA ARG A 8 0.29 -7.69 -5.26
C ARG A 8 1.23 -6.96 -6.23
N LEU A 9 1.14 -5.64 -6.32
CA LEU A 9 2.07 -4.83 -7.12
C LEU A 9 3.51 -4.95 -6.62
N ASP A 10 3.72 -4.85 -5.30
CA ASP A 10 5.04 -5.02 -4.70
C ASP A 10 5.64 -6.41 -4.98
N ARG A 11 4.84 -7.47 -4.84
CA ARG A 11 5.24 -8.85 -5.16
C ARG A 11 5.52 -9.06 -6.64
N GLY A 12 4.82 -8.32 -7.51
CA GLY A 12 5.05 -8.28 -8.94
C GLY A 12 6.25 -7.43 -9.37
N GLY A 13 6.93 -6.76 -8.42
CA GLY A 13 8.05 -5.87 -8.72
C GLY A 13 7.64 -4.57 -9.41
N ILE A 14 6.38 -4.17 -9.33
CA ILE A 14 5.84 -2.95 -9.94
C ILE A 14 5.74 -1.89 -8.85
N SER A 15 6.30 -0.71 -9.03
CA SER A 15 6.09 0.46 -8.18
C SER A 15 5.24 1.49 -8.90
N HIS A 16 4.10 1.89 -8.34
CA HIS A 16 3.27 2.96 -8.89
C HIS A 16 3.88 4.36 -8.68
N ASN A 17 4.76 4.53 -7.68
CA ASN A 17 5.46 5.78 -7.35
C ASN A 17 4.61 6.99 -6.90
N GLU A 18 3.26 6.94 -6.96
CA GLU A 18 2.40 8.05 -6.54
C GLU A 18 1.27 7.70 -5.54
N LEU A 19 1.22 6.46 -5.05
CA LEU A 19 0.18 5.96 -4.12
C LEU A 19 0.18 6.61 -2.73
N SER A 20 1.08 7.57 -2.45
CA SER A 20 0.97 8.41 -1.26
C SER A 20 -0.08 9.51 -1.39
N ARG A 21 -0.58 9.76 -2.61
CA ARG A 21 -1.67 10.69 -2.96
C ARG A 21 -2.92 9.89 -3.33
N LEU A 22 -3.48 9.18 -2.34
CA LEU A 22 -4.60 8.24 -2.55
C LEU A 22 -5.79 8.89 -3.25
N GLU A 23 -6.08 10.15 -2.94
CA GLU A 23 -7.17 10.93 -3.50
C GLU A 23 -7.08 11.16 -5.02
N LYS A 24 -5.88 10.96 -5.60
CA LYS A 24 -5.64 11.10 -7.05
C LYS A 24 -5.58 9.77 -7.79
N HIS A 25 -5.15 8.71 -7.12
CA HIS A 25 -4.79 7.44 -7.76
C HIS A 25 -5.60 6.23 -7.27
N VAL A 26 -6.58 6.44 -6.37
CA VAL A 26 -7.49 5.40 -5.90
C VAL A 26 -8.93 5.87 -6.10
N LEU A 27 -9.67 5.14 -6.92
CA LEU A 27 -11.12 5.29 -7.06
C LEU A 27 -11.85 4.27 -6.20
N VAL A 28 -13.09 4.57 -5.83
CA VAL A 28 -14.00 3.60 -5.21
C VAL A 28 -15.07 3.24 -6.22
N GLU A 29 -15.05 2.01 -6.70
CA GLU A 29 -16.06 1.47 -7.63
C GLU A 29 -16.77 0.30 -6.94
N ARG A 30 -18.11 0.41 -6.79
CA ARG A 30 -18.93 -0.63 -6.13
C ARG A 30 -18.36 -1.06 -4.77
N ASP A 31 -18.02 -0.07 -3.95
CA ASP A 31 -17.41 -0.23 -2.60
C ASP A 31 -16.03 -0.88 -2.58
N LEU A 32 -15.39 -1.07 -3.74
CA LEU A 32 -14.03 -1.60 -3.85
C LEU A 32 -13.06 -0.50 -4.28
N PRO A 33 -11.94 -0.32 -3.57
CA PRO A 33 -10.89 0.58 -4.02
C PRO A 33 -10.24 0.01 -5.27
N VAL A 34 -9.92 0.84 -6.25
CA VAL A 34 -9.22 0.47 -7.48
C VAL A 34 -8.06 1.43 -7.69
N ILE A 35 -6.84 0.89 -7.75
CA ILE A 35 -5.64 1.65 -8.10
C ILE A 35 -5.66 1.96 -9.60
N ILE A 36 -5.51 3.23 -9.95
CA ILE A 36 -5.54 3.75 -11.33
C ILE A 36 -4.28 4.58 -11.62
N ASP A 37 -4.07 4.93 -12.88
CA ASP A 37 -2.99 5.85 -13.32
C ASP A 37 -1.56 5.34 -13.05
N PHE A 38 -1.13 4.41 -13.91
CA PHE A 38 0.19 3.78 -13.87
C PHE A 38 1.24 4.50 -14.75
N GLU A 39 0.98 5.73 -15.21
CA GLU A 39 1.90 6.43 -16.12
C GLU A 39 3.31 6.61 -15.53
N SER A 40 3.39 6.84 -14.22
CA SER A 40 4.65 6.98 -13.48
C SER A 40 5.21 5.65 -12.95
N ALA A 41 4.59 4.52 -13.28
CA ALA A 41 4.96 3.23 -12.73
C ALA A 41 6.30 2.72 -13.27
N THR A 42 7.07 2.06 -12.40
CA THR A 42 8.37 1.46 -12.74
C THR A 42 8.44 -0.01 -12.36
N VAL A 43 9.30 -0.76 -13.05
CA VAL A 43 9.58 -2.19 -12.77
C VAL A 43 10.86 -2.31 -11.95
N GLY A 44 10.96 -3.37 -11.13
CA GLY A 44 12.11 -3.66 -10.26
C GLY A 44 11.99 -3.06 -8.86
N GLY A 45 10.84 -2.47 -8.53
CA GLY A 45 10.58 -1.83 -7.23
C GLY A 45 9.66 -2.65 -6.31
N GLY A 46 8.96 -1.97 -5.41
CA GLY A 46 8.09 -2.61 -4.41
C GLY A 46 7.88 -1.73 -3.18
N ASN A 47 7.38 -0.51 -3.38
CA ASN A 47 7.14 0.49 -2.33
C ASN A 47 5.65 0.84 -2.17
N ASN A 48 4.73 0.18 -2.86
CA ASN A 48 3.32 0.54 -2.91
C ASN A 48 2.65 0.41 -1.54
N VAL A 49 2.90 -0.66 -0.78
CA VAL A 49 2.32 -0.81 0.57
C VAL A 49 2.79 0.32 1.47
N THR A 50 4.06 0.72 1.40
CA THR A 50 4.60 1.86 2.15
C THR A 50 3.94 3.18 1.70
N GLN A 51 3.75 3.37 0.39
CA GLN A 51 3.08 4.56 -0.15
C GLN A 51 1.63 4.65 0.28
N VAL A 52 0.86 3.57 0.18
CA VAL A 52 -0.53 3.49 0.66
C VAL A 52 -0.58 3.77 2.16
N ALA A 53 0.30 3.17 2.95
CA ALA A 53 0.37 3.41 4.40
C ALA A 53 0.61 4.89 4.73
N ASN A 54 1.51 5.56 3.98
CA ASN A 54 1.72 7.01 4.11
C ASN A 54 0.48 7.83 3.72
N GLY A 55 -0.24 7.42 2.67
CA GLY A 55 -1.50 8.04 2.27
C GLY A 55 -2.58 7.91 3.34
N LEU A 56 -2.75 6.71 3.90
CA LEU A 56 -3.68 6.44 5.01
C LEU A 56 -3.32 7.26 6.27
N MET A 57 -2.03 7.45 6.53
CA MET A 57 -1.58 8.32 7.62
C MET A 57 -2.01 9.78 7.44
N ARG A 58 -1.98 10.30 6.21
CA ARG A 58 -2.49 11.65 5.90
C ARG A 58 -4.00 11.77 6.13
N LEU A 59 -4.72 10.64 6.11
CA LEU A 59 -6.15 10.56 6.44
C LEU A 59 -6.41 10.34 7.93
N GLY A 60 -5.36 10.37 8.78
CA GLY A 60 -5.48 10.33 10.24
C GLY A 60 -5.18 8.98 10.89
N LEU A 61 -4.86 7.94 10.11
CA LEU A 61 -4.47 6.65 10.68
C LEU A 61 -3.02 6.69 11.20
N LYS A 62 -2.73 5.87 12.22
CA LYS A 62 -1.37 5.67 12.70
C LYS A 62 -0.59 4.80 11.72
N LEU A 63 0.73 4.98 11.70
CA LEU A 63 1.63 4.26 10.82
C LEU A 63 2.35 3.12 11.58
N PRO A 64 2.31 1.86 11.09
CA PRO A 64 3.04 0.76 11.72
C PRO A 64 4.50 0.73 11.26
N LEU A 65 5.32 1.67 11.73
CA LEU A 65 6.70 1.87 11.27
C LEU A 65 7.53 0.59 11.29
N ASP A 66 7.47 -0.19 12.38
CA ASP A 66 8.28 -1.40 12.52
C ASP A 66 7.78 -2.55 11.63
N ASN A 67 6.45 -2.71 11.48
CA ASN A 67 5.90 -3.69 10.54
C ASN A 67 6.21 -3.31 9.09
N LEU A 68 6.17 -2.01 8.73
CA LEU A 68 6.55 -1.53 7.41
C LEU A 68 8.04 -1.75 7.12
N ARG A 69 8.92 -1.51 8.09
CA ARG A 69 10.36 -1.80 7.97
C ARG A 69 10.60 -3.30 7.78
N ARG A 70 9.92 -4.14 8.55
CA ARG A 70 9.99 -5.60 8.40
C ARG A 70 9.50 -6.03 7.03
N TYR A 71 8.34 -5.54 6.61
CA TYR A 71 7.75 -5.80 5.32
C TYR A 71 8.72 -5.43 4.18
N LYS A 72 9.34 -4.25 4.22
CA LYS A 72 10.24 -3.79 3.16
C LYS A 72 11.50 -4.67 3.01
N LYS A 73 11.93 -5.36 4.07
CA LYS A 73 13.10 -6.27 4.03
C LYS A 73 12.81 -7.57 3.28
N CYS A 74 11.59 -8.10 3.34
CA CYS A 74 11.26 -9.42 2.79
C CYS A 74 10.23 -9.40 1.66
N LEU A 75 9.40 -8.35 1.56
CA LEU A 75 8.20 -8.27 0.73
C LEU A 75 7.35 -9.55 0.85
N CYS A 76 7.25 -10.06 2.08
CA CYS A 76 6.67 -11.35 2.39
C CYS A 76 5.27 -11.20 2.99
N GLU A 77 4.45 -12.23 2.77
CA GLU A 77 3.04 -12.23 3.15
C GLU A 77 2.84 -12.10 4.67
N ASP A 78 3.68 -12.75 5.48
CA ASP A 78 3.57 -12.67 6.95
C ASP A 78 3.76 -11.23 7.46
N ALA A 79 4.80 -10.55 6.98
CA ALA A 79 5.04 -9.16 7.36
C ALA A 79 3.95 -8.22 6.80
N PHE A 80 3.41 -8.51 5.61
CA PHE A 80 2.27 -7.78 5.07
C PHE A 80 1.01 -7.95 5.94
N ARG A 81 0.72 -9.18 6.40
CA ARG A 81 -0.43 -9.46 7.28
C ARG A 81 -0.33 -8.70 8.61
N GLU A 82 0.88 -8.52 9.14
CA GLU A 82 1.11 -7.68 10.31
C GLU A 82 0.77 -6.20 10.05
N VAL A 83 1.19 -5.64 8.90
CA VAL A 83 0.81 -4.28 8.48
C VAL A 83 -0.70 -4.15 8.32
N LEU A 84 -1.34 -5.12 7.66
CA LEU A 84 -2.78 -5.11 7.42
C LEU A 84 -3.57 -5.17 8.74
N ARG A 85 -3.21 -6.08 9.65
CA ARG A 85 -3.85 -6.21 10.96
C ARG A 85 -3.79 -4.90 11.75
N PHE A 86 -2.63 -4.24 11.77
CA PHE A 86 -2.47 -2.97 12.45
C PHE A 86 -3.42 -1.86 11.94
N PHE A 87 -3.71 -1.81 10.63
CA PHE A 87 -4.69 -0.85 10.11
C PHE A 87 -6.13 -1.25 10.41
N LEU A 88 -6.44 -2.55 10.38
CA LEU A 88 -7.78 -3.05 10.71
C LEU A 88 -8.13 -2.80 12.19
N ASP A 89 -7.16 -2.91 13.10
CA ASP A 89 -7.36 -2.66 14.53
C ASP A 89 -7.64 -1.17 14.87
N GLN A 90 -7.57 -0.27 13.89
CA GLN A 90 -7.85 1.16 14.04
C GLN A 90 -9.25 1.58 13.53
N LEU A 91 -10.01 0.66 12.94
CA LEU A 91 -11.35 0.90 12.40
C LEU A 91 -12.42 0.29 13.32
#